data_AF-A0A816X8V3-F1
#
_entry.id   AF-A0A816X8V3-F1
#
_cell.length_a   1.000
_cell.length_b   1.000
_cell.length_c   1.000
_cell.angle_alpha   90.00
_cell.angle_beta   90.00
_cell.angle_gamma   90.00
#
_symmetry.space_group_name_H-M   'P 1'
#
loop_
_entity.id
_entity.type
_entity.pdbx_description
1 polymer ?
#
loop_
_entity_poly.entity_id
_entity_poly.type
_entity_poly.pdbx_seq_one_letter_code
_entity_poly.pdbx_strand_id
1 'polypeptide(L)' 'MQWKNGDKTNGQVVAGGNGQGNGLHQLNGPTDVLIDKETDSLIICAYWNDRVVRWSRRSGTTQ' A
#
# COMPACT_ATOMS: atom_id res chain seq x y z
N MET A 1 -1.52 13.09 -13.39
CA MET A 1 -2.56 12.14 -12.94
C MET A 1 -3.91 12.71 -13.28
N GLN A 2 -4.74 12.00 -14.05
CA GLN A 2 -6.06 12.46 -14.45
C GLN A 2 -7.08 11.46 -13.90
N TRP A 3 -7.98 11.93 -13.05
CA TRP A 3 -9.19 11.19 -12.68
C TRP A 3 -10.28 11.58 -13.68
N LYS A 4 -11.09 10.62 -14.14
CA LYS A 4 -12.25 10.94 -14.98
C LYS A 4 -13.22 11.79 -14.15
N ASN A 5 -13.56 12.96 -14.66
CA ASN A 5 -14.53 13.86 -14.02
C ASN A 5 -15.88 13.13 -13.89
N GLY A 6 -16.39 13.03 -12.66
CA GLY A 6 -17.69 12.40 -12.36
C GLY A 6 -17.63 10.96 -11.84
N ASP A 7 -16.48 10.29 -11.88
CA ASP A 7 -16.32 9.03 -11.16
C ASP A 7 -16.31 9.34 -9.66
N LYS A 8 -17.22 8.70 -8.89
CA LYS A 8 -17.14 8.69 -7.42
C LYS A 8 -15.89 7.92 -7.02
N THR A 9 -14.76 8.60 -6.96
CA THR A 9 -13.48 8.02 -6.54
C THR A 9 -13.42 7.95 -5.02
N ASN A 10 -14.12 6.97 -4.45
CA ASN A 10 -13.85 6.57 -3.08
C ASN A 10 -12.48 5.87 -3.05
N GLY A 11 -11.42 6.64 -2.77
CA GLY A 11 -10.08 6.09 -2.57
C GLY A 11 -10.05 5.21 -1.32
N GLN A 12 -9.39 4.05 -1.42
CA GLN A 12 -9.16 3.16 -0.29
C GLN A 12 -7.67 3.16 0.06
N VAL A 13 -7.36 3.22 1.35
CA VAL A 13 -6.00 2.95 1.84
C VAL A 13 -5.77 1.45 1.79
N VAL A 14 -4.86 1.02 0.92
CA VAL A 14 -4.50 -0.40 0.73
C VAL A 14 -3.12 -0.76 1.29
N ALA A 15 -2.35 0.23 1.76
CA ALA A 15 -1.09 0.03 2.46
C ALA A 15 -0.83 1.15 3.47
N GLY A 16 -0.36 0.78 4.66
CA GLY A 16 -0.13 1.73 5.77
C GLY A 16 -1.43 2.21 6.41
N GLY A 17 -1.55 3.52 6.64
CA GLY A 17 -2.73 4.15 7.27
C GLY A 17 -2.78 4.11 8.80
N ASN A 18 -1.84 3.41 9.46
CA ASN A 18 -1.80 3.24 10.92
C ASN A 18 -0.66 4.03 11.60
N GLY A 19 -0.28 5.16 11.01
CA GLY A 19 0.87 5.96 11.45
C GLY A 19 2.23 5.34 11.12
N GLN A 20 3.28 6.11 11.41
CA GLN A 20 4.67 5.71 11.21
C GLN A 20 5.09 4.71 12.28
N GLY A 21 5.78 3.63 11.89
CA GLY A 21 6.34 2.68 12.84
C GLY A 21 6.86 1.38 12.22
N ASN A 22 7.23 0.44 13.07
CA ASN A 22 7.89 -0.81 12.68
C ASN A 22 6.92 -2.00 12.58
N GLY A 23 5.65 -1.83 12.99
CA GLY A 23 4.63 -2.88 12.89
C GLY A 23 4.34 -3.29 11.44
N LEU A 24 3.84 -4.51 11.22
CA LEU A 24 3.50 -4.99 9.86
C LEU A 24 2.39 -4.19 9.19
N HIS A 25 1.52 -3.55 9.98
CA HIS A 25 0.43 -2.68 9.54
C HIS A 25 0.88 -1.20 9.40
N GLN A 26 2.16 -0.90 9.61
CA GLN A 26 2.75 0.43 9.54
C GLN A 26 3.86 0.49 8.49
N LEU A 27 4.18 1.72 8.04
CA LEU A 27 5.30 2.01 7.15
C LEU A 27 6.14 3.13 7.76
N ASN A 28 7.46 3.05 7.62
CA ASN A 28 8.38 4.10 8.04
C ASN A 28 9.30 4.51 6.88
N GLY A 29 9.18 5.76 6.44
CA GLY A 29 9.95 6.30 5.32
C GLY A 29 9.87 5.46 4.03
N PRO A 30 8.68 5.18 3.47
CA PRO A 30 8.60 4.47 2.20
C PRO A 30 9.19 5.32 1.07
N THR A 31 10.10 4.75 0.27
CA THR A 31 10.81 5.48 -0.79
C THR A 31 10.41 5.05 -2.19
N ASP A 32 9.90 3.83 -2.36
CA ASP A 32 9.50 3.31 -3.65
C ASP A 32 8.35 2.29 -3.52
N VAL A 33 7.56 2.16 -4.59
CA VAL A 33 6.44 1.23 -4.70
C VAL A 33 6.33 0.68 -6.12
N LEU A 34 6.22 -0.64 -6.23
CA LEU A 34 5.93 -1.33 -7.48
C LEU A 34 4.67 -2.18 -7.34
N ILE A 35 3.98 -2.38 -8.47
CA ILE A 35 2.81 -3.25 -8.56
C ILE A 35 3.28 -4.61 -9.07
N ASP A 36 3.14 -5.63 -8.23
CA ASP A 36 3.18 -7.01 -8.66
C ASP A 36 1.83 -7.37 -9.28
N LYS A 37 1.80 -7.48 -10.61
CA LYS A 37 0.58 -7.79 -11.37
C LYS A 37 0.19 -9.26 -11.25
N GLU A 38 1.12 -10.16 -11.00
CA GLU A 38 0.83 -11.59 -10.89
C GLU A 38 0.04 -11.86 -9.61
N THR A 39 0.38 -11.15 -8.54
CA THR A 39 -0.24 -11.36 -7.24
C THR A 39 -1.18 -10.24 -6.77
N ASP A 40 -1.44 -9.26 -7.63
CA ASP A 40 -2.23 -8.04 -7.35
C ASP A 40 -1.83 -7.39 -6.01
N SER A 41 -0.53 -7.26 -5.78
CA SER A 41 0.06 -6.74 -4.55
C SER A 41 0.93 -5.51 -4.82
N LEU A 42 1.12 -4.69 -3.79
CA LEU A 42 2.17 -3.66 -3.74
C LEU A 42 3.41 -4.27 -3.11
N ILE A 43 4.57 -4.05 -3.71
CA ILE A 43 5.86 -4.25 -3.05
C ILE A 43 6.42 -2.87 -2.74
N ILE A 44 6.71 -2.63 -1.47
CA ILE A 44 7.05 -1.31 -0.94
C ILE A 44 8.41 -1.37 -0.25
N CYS A 45 9.31 -0.45 -0.62
CA CYS A 45 10.57 -0.25 0.07
C CYS A 45 10.34 0.66 1.29
N ALA A 46 10.41 0.11 2.50
CA ALA A 46 10.27 0.86 3.75
C ALA A 46 11.67 1.18 4.29
N TYR A 47 12.27 2.26 3.78
CA TYR A 47 13.68 2.56 3.95
C TYR A 47 14.10 2.68 5.43
N TRP A 48 13.32 3.35 6.28
CA TRP A 48 13.65 3.49 7.71
C TRP A 48 13.29 2.26 8.55
N ASN A 49 12.72 1.23 7.94
CA ASN A 49 12.51 -0.07 8.57
C ASN A 49 13.51 -1.13 8.09
N ASP A 50 14.44 -0.78 7.20
CA ASP A 50 15.40 -1.70 6.57
C ASP A 50 14.73 -2.95 5.96
N ARG A 51 13.53 -2.78 5.39
CA ARG A 51 12.74 -3.90 4.86
C ARG A 51 12.03 -3.57 3.56
N VAL A 52 11.74 -4.63 2.82
CA VAL A 52 10.79 -4.64 1.70
C VAL A 52 9.56 -5.41 2.16
N VAL A 53 8.37 -4.82 2.03
CA VAL A 53 7.10 -5.46 2.42
C VAL A 53 6.18 -5.64 1.22
N ARG A 54 5.36 -6.68 1.28
CA ARG A 54 4.30 -6.95 0.31
C ARG A 54 2.93 -6.74 0.95
N TRP A 55 2.07 -5.98 0.30
CA TRP A 55 0.70 -5.70 0.74
C TRP A 55 -0.28 -6.03 -0.38
N SER A 56 -1.33 -6.81 -0.08
CA SER A 56 -2.40 -7.07 -1.03
C SER A 56 -3.14 -5.77 -1.36
N ARG A 57 -3.38 -5.49 -2.65
CA ARG A 57 -4.18 -4.34 -3.08
C ARG A 57 -5.66 -4.52 -2.80
N ARG A 58 -6.09 -5.76 -2.58
CA ARG A 58 -7.42 -6.10 -2.10
C ARG A 58 -7.35 -6.24 -0.59
N SER A 59 -8.11 -5.42 0.12
CA SER A 59 -8.42 -5.69 1.52
C SER A 59 -8.94 -7.12 1.60
N GLY A 60 -8.26 -7.98 2.34
CA GLY A 60 -8.72 -9.36 2.53
C GLY A 60 -10.07 -9.35 3.22
N THR A 61 -11.16 -9.34 2.44
CA THR A 61 -12.45 -9.85 2.89
C THR A 61 -12.32 -11.37 2.96
N THR A 62 -11.69 -11.83 4.03
CA THR A 62 -11.94 -13.15 4.59
C THR A 62 -11.89 -13.00 6.10
N GLN A 63 -12.97 -12.41 6.64
CA GLN A 63 -13.73 -12.92 7.78
C GLN A 63 -15.20 -12.57 7.54
#